data_AF-I2KA20-F1
#
_entry.id   AF-I2KA20-F1
#
_cell.length_a   1.000
_cell.length_b   1.000
_cell.length_c   1.000
_cell.angle_alpha   90.00
_cell.angle_beta   90.00
_cell.angle_gamma   90.00
#
_symmetry.space_group_name_H-M   'P 1'
#
loop_
_entity.id
_entity.type
_entity.pdbx_description
1 polymer ?
#
loop_
_entity_poly.entity_id
_entity_poly.type
_entity_poly.pdbx_seq_one_letter_code
_entity_poly.pdbx_strand_id
1 'polypeptide(L)'
;MHKQALEKIALCKKKKLTYLDLSGLGLTEVPSELAALIWLETLSLSDNHISDITPLSSLKKLHKLSLSHNRISDLSPLSSHAKMKFLFIQENHITNITPLHHLTALKKVVAHNNHIQDVTSLTSQQNLVYLDLKDNPIQDVNILNTFSNLLVIKI
;
A
#
# COMPACT_ATOMS: atom_id res chain seq x y z
N MET A 1 -2.16 -0.92 -23.67
CA MET A 1 -1.84 -0.99 -22.23
C MET A 1 -2.96 -1.64 -21.44
N HIS A 2 -4.19 -1.12 -21.49
CA HIS A 2 -5.32 -1.64 -20.71
C HIS A 2 -5.72 -3.11 -20.97
N LYS A 3 -5.57 -3.64 -22.20
CA LYS A 3 -5.99 -5.01 -22.57
C LYS A 3 -5.31 -6.13 -21.75
N GLN A 4 -3.99 -6.05 -21.54
CA GLN A 4 -3.25 -7.08 -20.78
C GLN A 4 -3.69 -7.14 -19.32
N ALA A 5 -4.01 -5.98 -18.71
CA ALA A 5 -4.52 -5.92 -17.35
C ALA A 5 -5.88 -6.62 -17.24
N LEU A 6 -6.78 -6.35 -18.18
CA LEU A 6 -8.10 -6.99 -18.23
C LEU A 6 -8.01 -8.51 -18.42
N GLU A 7 -7.09 -9.00 -19.24
CA GLU A 7 -6.85 -10.45 -19.42
C GLU A 7 -6.37 -11.11 -18.12
N LYS A 8 -5.41 -10.48 -17.42
CA LYS A 8 -4.93 -10.95 -16.11
C LYS A 8 -6.03 -10.93 -15.05
N ILE A 9 -6.84 -9.87 -15.00
CA ILE A 9 -8.00 -9.75 -14.10
C ILE A 9 -9.03 -10.83 -14.41
N ALA A 10 -9.37 -11.05 -15.69
CA ALA A 10 -10.32 -12.07 -16.11
C ALA A 10 -9.83 -13.49 -15.76
N LEU A 11 -8.53 -13.76 -15.95
CA LEU A 11 -7.93 -15.03 -15.54
C LEU A 11 -7.98 -15.23 -14.02
N CYS A 12 -7.63 -14.18 -13.25
CA CYS A 12 -7.72 -14.19 -11.79
C CYS A 12 -9.17 -14.46 -11.33
N LYS A 13 -10.14 -13.81 -11.98
CA LYS A 13 -11.57 -14.02 -11.74
C LYS A 13 -11.99 -15.46 -12.01
N LYS A 14 -11.61 -16.00 -13.18
CA LYS A 14 -11.96 -17.36 -13.62
C LYS A 14 -11.37 -18.44 -12.71
N LYS A 15 -10.12 -18.26 -12.28
CA LYS A 15 -9.41 -19.24 -11.44
C LYS A 15 -9.56 -19.00 -9.94
N LYS A 16 -10.26 -17.93 -9.53
CA LYS A 16 -10.39 -17.51 -8.12
C LYS A 16 -9.03 -17.41 -7.42
N LEU A 17 -8.04 -16.85 -8.11
CA LEU A 17 -6.71 -16.66 -7.53
C LEU A 17 -6.81 -15.63 -6.39
N THR A 18 -6.00 -15.84 -5.35
CA THR A 18 -5.86 -14.90 -4.22
C THR A 18 -4.71 -13.91 -4.42
N TYR A 19 -3.91 -14.10 -5.47
CA TYR A 19 -2.81 -13.25 -5.88
C TYR A 19 -3.01 -12.75 -7.31
N LEU A 20 -2.74 -11.46 -7.53
CA LEU A 20 -2.77 -10.84 -8.84
C LEU A 20 -1.63 -9.83 -8.98
N ASP A 21 -0.92 -9.92 -10.10
CA ASP A 21 0.14 -9.00 -10.49
C ASP A 21 -0.18 -8.26 -11.78
N LEU A 22 -0.30 -6.94 -11.64
CA LEU A 22 -0.56 -5.95 -12.68
C LEU A 22 0.58 -4.92 -12.77
N SER A 23 1.79 -5.28 -12.32
CA SER A 23 2.94 -4.38 -12.31
C SER A 23 3.47 -4.13 -13.72
N GLY A 24 4.01 -2.94 -14.00
CA GLY A 24 4.69 -2.64 -15.26
C GLY A 24 3.79 -2.57 -16.49
N LEU A 25 2.48 -2.36 -16.32
CA LEU A 25 1.49 -2.38 -17.41
C LEU A 25 1.17 -0.99 -17.97
N GLY A 26 1.82 0.06 -17.46
CA GLY A 26 1.57 1.44 -17.87
C GLY A 26 0.17 1.93 -17.50
N LEU A 27 -0.40 1.42 -16.41
CA LEU A 27 -1.73 1.80 -15.93
C LEU A 27 -1.70 3.22 -15.37
N THR A 28 -2.62 4.06 -15.82
CA THR A 28 -2.84 5.41 -15.26
C THR A 28 -3.92 5.42 -14.17
N GLU A 29 -4.70 4.36 -14.10
CA GLU A 29 -5.79 4.16 -13.14
C GLU A 29 -5.85 2.70 -12.72
N VAL A 30 -6.42 2.44 -11.54
CA VAL A 30 -6.74 1.08 -11.11
C VAL A 30 -7.95 0.58 -11.92
N PRO A 31 -7.85 -0.51 -12.69
CA PRO A 31 -8.99 -1.03 -13.45
C PRO A 31 -10.18 -1.32 -12.53
N SER A 32 -11.35 -0.77 -12.86
CA SER A 32 -12.56 -0.87 -12.03
C SER A 32 -13.01 -2.32 -11.78
N GLU A 33 -12.67 -3.23 -12.68
CA GLU A 33 -12.96 -4.67 -12.61
C GLU A 33 -12.28 -5.35 -11.41
N LEU A 34 -11.19 -4.76 -10.88
CA LEU A 34 -10.56 -5.23 -9.65
C LEU A 34 -11.53 -5.18 -8.48
N ALA A 35 -12.44 -4.20 -8.42
CA ALA A 35 -13.35 -4.02 -7.30
C ALA A 35 -14.27 -5.24 -7.06
N ALA A 36 -14.46 -6.09 -8.07
CA ALA A 36 -15.24 -7.33 -7.97
C ALA A 36 -14.44 -8.53 -7.41
N LEU A 37 -13.11 -8.44 -7.31
CA LEU A 37 -12.24 -9.50 -6.83
C LEU A 37 -12.10 -9.47 -5.30
N ILE A 38 -13.22 -9.39 -4.59
CA ILE A 38 -13.29 -9.19 -3.12
C ILE A 38 -12.62 -10.29 -2.28
N TRP A 39 -12.20 -11.39 -2.90
CA TRP A 39 -11.46 -12.47 -2.26
C TRP A 39 -9.94 -12.31 -2.36
N LEU A 40 -9.44 -11.30 -3.08
CA LEU A 40 -8.00 -11.12 -3.31
C LEU A 40 -7.28 -10.80 -1.98
N GLU A 41 -6.14 -11.46 -1.78
CA GLU A 41 -5.35 -11.37 -0.54
C GLU A 41 -4.01 -10.66 -0.78
N THR A 42 -3.47 -10.80 -2.00
CA THR A 42 -2.23 -10.13 -2.43
C THR A 42 -2.42 -9.46 -3.79
N LEU A 43 -2.04 -8.18 -3.89
CA LEU A 43 -2.10 -7.40 -5.12
C LEU A 43 -0.78 -6.65 -5.35
N SER A 44 -0.28 -6.70 -6.58
CA SER A 44 0.80 -5.82 -7.04
C SER A 44 0.32 -4.96 -8.20
N LEU A 45 0.48 -3.65 -8.04
CA LEU A 45 0.22 -2.59 -9.02
C LEU A 45 1.47 -1.72 -9.21
N SER A 46 2.64 -2.28 -8.93
CA SER A 46 3.91 -1.53 -8.94
C SER A 46 4.31 -1.10 -10.35
N ASP A 47 5.19 -0.12 -10.48
CA ASP A 47 5.74 0.29 -11.78
C ASP A 47 4.65 0.70 -12.79
N ASN A 48 3.74 1.54 -12.33
CA ASN A 48 2.65 2.09 -13.13
C ASN A 48 2.63 3.63 -12.99
N HIS A 49 1.55 4.26 -13.42
CA HIS A 49 1.34 5.70 -13.37
C HIS A 49 0.06 6.06 -12.61
N ILE A 50 -0.33 5.22 -11.66
CA ILE A 50 -1.59 5.33 -10.91
C ILE A 50 -1.45 6.46 -9.89
N SER A 51 -2.46 7.33 -9.82
CA SER A 51 -2.62 8.32 -8.76
C SER A 51 -3.83 8.04 -7.87
N ASP A 52 -4.91 7.51 -8.44
CA ASP A 52 -6.14 7.18 -7.73
C ASP A 52 -6.24 5.67 -7.43
N ILE A 53 -6.29 5.34 -6.14
CA ILE A 53 -6.44 3.99 -5.62
C ILE A 53 -7.82 3.73 -4.99
N THR A 54 -8.80 4.61 -5.20
CA THR A 54 -10.19 4.46 -4.73
C THR A 54 -10.80 3.09 -5.05
N PRO A 55 -10.58 2.49 -6.23
CA PRO A 55 -11.14 1.16 -6.55
C PRO A 55 -10.63 0.03 -5.66
N LEU A 56 -9.52 0.23 -4.93
CA LEU A 56 -9.00 -0.77 -3.98
C LEU A 56 -9.82 -0.86 -2.70
N SER A 57 -10.64 0.15 -2.39
CA SER A 57 -11.41 0.22 -1.14
C SER A 57 -12.32 -0.99 -0.90
N SER A 58 -12.78 -1.70 -1.93
CA SER A 58 -13.62 -2.90 -1.76
C SER A 58 -12.84 -4.18 -1.40
N LEU A 59 -11.50 -4.19 -1.55
CA LEU A 59 -10.66 -5.39 -1.43
C LEU A 59 -10.24 -5.67 0.03
N LYS A 60 -11.22 -5.77 0.93
CA LYS A 60 -11.03 -5.88 2.39
C LYS A 60 -10.21 -7.10 2.87
N LYS A 61 -9.98 -8.09 2.00
CA LYS A 61 -9.17 -9.28 2.31
C LYS A 61 -7.68 -9.08 2.06
N LEU A 62 -7.26 -7.98 1.43
CA LEU A 62 -5.84 -7.72 1.19
C LEU A 62 -5.07 -7.70 2.51
N HIS A 63 -4.03 -8.54 2.56
CA HIS A 63 -3.02 -8.50 3.62
C HIS A 63 -1.64 -8.12 3.08
N LYS A 64 -1.44 -8.11 1.76
CA LYS A 64 -0.22 -7.66 1.09
C LYS A 64 -0.55 -6.82 -0.14
N LEU A 65 -0.06 -5.59 -0.19
CA LEU A 65 -0.30 -4.65 -1.28
C LEU A 65 1.00 -3.95 -1.68
N SER A 66 1.33 -4.01 -2.98
CA SER A 66 2.46 -3.27 -3.56
C SER A 66 1.97 -2.24 -4.57
N LEU A 67 2.28 -0.98 -4.27
CA LEU A 67 1.93 0.22 -5.04
C LEU A 67 3.19 1.04 -5.38
N SER A 68 4.38 0.44 -5.27
CA SER A 68 5.64 1.16 -5.47
C SER A 68 5.81 1.68 -6.89
N HIS A 69 6.56 2.77 -7.05
CA HIS A 69 6.79 3.42 -8.35
C HIS A 69 5.46 3.77 -9.04
N ASN A 70 4.70 4.65 -8.40
CA ASN A 70 3.44 5.21 -8.90
C ASN A 70 3.40 6.73 -8.63
N ARG A 71 2.23 7.35 -8.72
CA ARG A 71 2.01 8.80 -8.52
C ARG A 71 0.99 9.06 -7.41
N ILE A 72 0.92 8.16 -6.42
CA ILE A 72 -0.09 8.20 -5.37
C ILE A 72 0.29 9.25 -4.34
N SER A 73 -0.70 10.04 -3.91
CA SER A 73 -0.57 11.01 -2.81
C SER A 73 -1.59 10.78 -1.71
N ASP A 74 -2.76 10.21 -2.02
CA ASP A 74 -3.83 9.92 -1.07
C ASP A 74 -3.92 8.43 -0.72
N LEU A 75 -3.81 8.13 0.58
CA LEU A 75 -3.97 6.78 1.13
C LEU A 75 -5.34 6.55 1.78
N SER A 76 -6.26 7.53 1.74
CA SER A 76 -7.59 7.42 2.35
C SER A 76 -8.37 6.16 1.92
N PRO A 77 -8.27 5.64 0.67
CA PRO A 77 -8.95 4.41 0.29
C PRO A 77 -8.45 3.16 1.03
N LEU A 78 -7.25 3.22 1.62
CA LEU A 78 -6.68 2.11 2.37
C LEU A 78 -7.23 1.99 3.79
N SER A 79 -7.84 3.05 4.36
CA SER A 79 -8.29 3.16 5.76
C SER A 79 -9.15 2.00 6.30
N SER A 80 -9.75 1.20 5.43
CA SER A 80 -10.63 0.10 5.80
C SER A 80 -10.02 -1.30 5.64
N HIS A 81 -8.72 -1.40 5.33
CA HIS A 81 -8.00 -2.67 5.15
C HIS A 81 -7.40 -3.19 6.46
N ALA A 82 -8.22 -3.40 7.49
CA ALA A 82 -7.76 -3.82 8.83
C ALA A 82 -6.90 -5.11 8.86
N LYS A 83 -6.90 -5.91 7.79
CA LYS A 83 -6.08 -7.12 7.62
C LYS A 83 -4.71 -6.87 6.98
N MET A 84 -4.40 -5.65 6.57
CA MET A 84 -3.15 -5.30 5.89
C MET A 84 -1.94 -5.58 6.79
N LYS A 85 -1.00 -6.41 6.32
CA LYS A 85 0.23 -6.78 7.03
C LYS A 85 1.49 -6.24 6.34
N PHE A 86 1.48 -6.18 5.02
CA PHE A 86 2.62 -5.78 4.21
C PHE A 86 2.20 -4.71 3.21
N LEU A 87 2.76 -3.52 3.36
CA LEU A 87 2.46 -2.38 2.50
C LEU A 87 3.75 -1.83 1.88
N PHE A 88 3.81 -1.78 0.56
CA PHE A 88 4.92 -1.23 -0.22
C PHE A 88 4.39 -0.05 -1.03
N ILE A 89 4.83 1.14 -0.69
CA ILE A 89 4.37 2.43 -1.22
C ILE A 89 5.55 3.37 -1.53
N GLN A 90 6.78 2.83 -1.57
CA GLN A 90 7.96 3.60 -1.92
C GLN A 90 7.88 4.20 -3.32
N GLU A 91 8.60 5.30 -3.55
CA GLU A 91 8.63 6.01 -4.84
C GLU A 91 7.23 6.42 -5.31
N ASN A 92 6.59 7.27 -4.50
CA ASN A 92 5.30 7.89 -4.75
C ASN A 92 5.35 9.38 -4.36
N HIS A 93 4.19 10.02 -4.23
CA HIS A 93 4.04 11.43 -3.84
C HIS A 93 3.27 11.59 -2.52
N ILE A 94 3.43 10.62 -1.61
CA ILE A 94 2.67 10.56 -0.36
C ILE A 94 3.22 11.59 0.62
N THR A 95 2.33 12.43 1.15
CA THR A 95 2.63 13.41 2.19
C THR A 95 1.96 13.05 3.51
N ASN A 96 0.77 12.45 3.45
CA ASN A 96 -0.07 12.16 4.59
C ASN A 96 -0.28 10.65 4.76
N ILE A 97 0.17 10.11 5.89
CA ILE A 97 0.00 8.71 6.25
C ILE A 97 -1.02 8.48 7.38
N THR A 98 -1.81 9.48 7.78
CA THR A 98 -2.88 9.31 8.78
C THR A 98 -3.86 8.17 8.48
N PRO A 99 -4.18 7.82 7.21
CA PRO A 99 -5.02 6.65 6.93
C PRO A 99 -4.46 5.32 7.43
N LEU A 100 -3.13 5.22 7.61
CA LEU A 100 -2.47 4.00 8.14
C LEU A 100 -2.84 3.71 9.59
N HIS A 101 -3.32 4.69 10.36
CA HIS A 101 -3.77 4.53 11.75
C HIS A 101 -4.73 3.33 11.94
N HIS A 102 -5.59 3.07 10.94
CA HIS A 102 -6.56 1.97 10.98
C HIS A 102 -5.98 0.58 10.66
N LEU A 103 -4.75 0.52 10.13
CA LEU A 103 -4.10 -0.71 9.69
C LEU A 103 -3.27 -1.33 10.81
N THR A 104 -3.92 -1.64 11.93
CA THR A 104 -3.27 -2.11 13.17
C THR A 104 -2.55 -3.46 13.04
N ALA A 105 -2.84 -4.22 11.97
CA ALA A 105 -2.18 -5.49 11.65
C ALA A 105 -0.85 -5.34 10.88
N LEU A 106 -0.42 -4.11 10.54
CA LEU A 106 0.81 -3.87 9.79
C LEU A 106 2.04 -4.45 10.50
N LYS A 107 2.84 -5.20 9.74
CA LYS A 107 4.11 -5.77 10.17
C LYS A 107 5.29 -5.17 9.42
N LYS A 108 5.07 -4.78 8.17
CA LYS A 108 6.10 -4.20 7.31
C LYS A 108 5.52 -3.07 6.48
N VAL A 109 6.15 -1.90 6.56
CA VAL A 109 5.88 -0.75 5.71
C VAL A 109 7.18 -0.33 5.03
N VAL A 110 7.14 -0.21 3.71
CA VAL A 110 8.22 0.37 2.90
C VAL A 110 7.67 1.60 2.21
N ALA A 111 8.15 2.77 2.60
CA ALA A 111 7.62 4.07 2.18
C ALA A 111 8.74 5.09 1.87
N HIS A 112 9.97 4.61 1.60
CA HIS A 112 11.07 5.50 1.22
C HIS A 112 10.78 6.25 -0.09
N ASN A 113 11.52 7.34 -0.35
CA ASN A 113 11.32 8.20 -1.53
C ASN A 113 9.85 8.68 -1.64
N ASN A 114 9.40 9.40 -0.62
CA ASN A 114 8.10 10.07 -0.57
C ASN A 114 8.27 11.48 0.04
N HIS A 115 7.16 12.14 0.35
CA HIS A 115 7.15 13.50 0.91
C HIS A 115 6.54 13.52 2.33
N ILE A 116 6.69 12.43 3.08
CA ILE A 116 6.12 12.27 4.43
C ILE A 116 6.90 13.15 5.41
N GLN A 117 6.18 13.97 6.16
CA GLN A 117 6.77 14.85 7.18
C GLN A 117 6.41 14.45 8.60
N ASP A 118 5.21 13.87 8.77
CA ASP A 118 4.61 13.51 10.05
C ASP A 118 4.32 12.01 10.11
N VAL A 119 4.89 11.36 11.12
CA VAL A 119 4.74 9.92 11.39
C VAL A 119 3.99 9.62 12.70
N THR A 120 3.43 10.63 13.37
CA THR A 120 2.70 10.48 14.66
C THR A 120 1.50 9.55 14.55
N SER A 121 0.89 9.46 13.37
CA SER A 121 -0.21 8.53 13.09
C SER A 121 0.16 7.05 13.16
N LEU A 122 1.46 6.72 13.19
CA LEU A 122 1.94 5.33 13.27
C LEU A 122 1.79 4.70 14.66
N THR A 123 1.44 5.46 15.69
CA THR A 123 1.24 5.00 17.08
C THR A 123 0.40 3.74 17.24
N SER A 124 -0.57 3.53 16.35
CA SER A 124 -1.47 2.37 16.39
C SER A 124 -0.88 1.08 15.78
N GLN A 125 0.30 1.14 15.16
CA GLN A 125 0.94 0.00 14.49
C GLN A 125 1.96 -0.74 15.39
N GLN A 126 1.52 -1.15 16.58
CA GLN A 126 2.36 -1.84 17.57
C GLN A 126 2.91 -3.21 17.10
N ASN A 127 2.40 -3.73 15.98
CA ASN A 127 2.86 -4.98 15.36
C ASN A 127 3.99 -4.77 14.32
N LEU A 128 4.44 -3.53 14.09
CA LEU A 128 5.49 -3.24 13.12
C LEU A 128 6.83 -3.88 13.53
N VAL A 129 7.42 -4.57 12.58
CA VAL A 129 8.72 -5.24 12.70
C VAL A 129 9.75 -4.59 11.76
N TYR A 130 9.28 -4.07 10.62
CA TYR A 130 10.12 -3.41 9.62
C TYR A 130 9.46 -2.10 9.17
N LEU A 131 10.20 -0.99 9.29
CA LEU A 131 9.79 0.32 8.82
C LEU A 131 10.91 0.97 8.03
N ASP A 132 10.63 1.35 6.80
CA ASP A 132 11.56 2.06 5.93
C ASP A 132 10.93 3.34 5.42
N LEU A 133 11.49 4.45 5.89
CA LEU A 133 11.05 5.82 5.70
C LEU A 133 12.17 6.70 5.10
N LYS A 134 13.27 6.09 4.64
CA LYS A 134 14.38 6.83 4.03
C LYS A 134 13.92 7.81 2.97
N ASP A 135 14.67 8.88 2.77
CA ASP A 135 14.40 9.85 1.71
C ASP A 135 12.97 10.42 1.81
N ASN A 136 12.56 10.73 3.05
CA ASN A 136 11.38 11.52 3.37
C ASN A 136 11.80 12.73 4.25
N PRO A 137 11.16 13.90 4.10
CA PRO A 137 11.43 15.08 4.90
C PRO A 137 10.81 15.01 6.31
N ILE A 138 11.04 13.94 7.06
CA ILE A 138 10.45 13.73 8.39
C ILE A 138 11.08 14.68 9.40
N GLN A 139 10.24 15.43 10.11
CA GLN A 139 10.70 16.44 11.07
C GLN A 139 10.90 15.87 12.48
N ASP A 140 10.01 14.97 12.91
CA ASP A 140 10.05 14.36 14.24
C ASP A 140 9.88 12.84 14.16
N VAL A 141 10.82 12.12 14.76
CA VAL A 141 10.87 10.66 14.83
C VAL A 141 10.74 10.13 16.26
N ASN A 142 10.46 10.98 17.26
CA ASN A 142 10.36 10.59 18.66
C ASN A 142 9.31 9.49 18.89
N ILE A 143 8.24 9.49 18.09
CA ILE A 143 7.21 8.46 18.14
C ILE A 143 7.75 7.06 17.85
N LEU A 144 8.86 6.95 17.10
CA LEU A 144 9.48 5.68 16.73
C LEU A 144 10.10 4.97 17.95
N ASN A 145 10.38 5.70 19.04
CA ASN A 145 10.81 5.13 20.32
C ASN A 145 9.70 4.37 21.06
N THR A 146 8.44 4.53 20.64
CA THR A 146 7.29 3.82 21.25
C THR A 146 7.10 2.39 20.73
N PHE A 147 7.79 2.01 19.65
CA PHE A 147 7.65 0.69 19.04
C PHE A 147 8.57 -0.33 19.71
N SER A 148 8.00 -1.24 20.49
CA SER A 148 8.75 -2.31 21.18
C SER A 148 9.14 -3.48 20.27
N ASN A 149 8.42 -3.69 19.17
CA ASN A 149 8.60 -4.84 18.26
C ASN A 149 9.44 -4.54 17.01
N LEU A 150 9.91 -3.31 16.85
CA LEU A 150 10.60 -2.89 15.63
C LEU A 150 12.02 -3.47 15.60
N LEU A 151 12.29 -4.34 14.62
CA LEU A 151 13.59 -4.98 14.43
C LEU A 151 14.46 -4.21 13.44
N VAL A 152 13.83 -3.59 12.45
CA VAL A 152 14.52 -2.83 11.41
C VAL A 152 13.81 -1.50 11.22
N ILE A 153 14.58 -0.43 11.39
CA ILE A 153 14.17 0.93 11.08
C ILE A 153 15.18 1.56 10.13
N LYS A 154 14.68 2.22 9.09
CA LYS A 154 15.47 3.02 8.16
C LYS A 154 14.81 4.38 8.06
N ILE A 155 15.51 5.44 8.48
CA ILE A 155 15.08 6.83 8.36
C ILE A 155 16.12 7.60 7.55
#